data_AF-A0A174FJA0-F1
#
_entry.id   AF-A0A174FJA0-F1
#
_cell.length_a   1.000
_cell.length_b   1.000
_cell.length_c   1.000
_cell.angle_alpha   90.00
_cell.angle_beta   90.00
_cell.angle_gamma   90.00
#
_symmetry.space_group_name_H-M   'P 1'
#
loop_
_entity.id
_entity.type
_entity.pdbx_description
1 polymer ?
#
loop_
_entity_poly.entity_id
_entity_poly.type
_entity_poly.pdbx_seq_one_letter_code
_entity_poly.pdbx_strand_id
1 'polypeptide(L)'
;MIVYHYCSLESLNSILKNRSLRLTNILKSNDSMEISWICRYYDAEFKRAYENASDLFRSKISSERLMGYVKLFTDEFFNENHADFRYYVTCFSYQNDLLSQWRGYADDGRGAAIGFDLDVLKEVVMVSPEISKPSIVSLHKISYSETEQREVVHQIVHELVDEIEKILQKEEQCRESIEEKQDYEIEVLDKVMNCFEKKFLKLFQESVYMKNPFFREESEIRLCEFSPKQFLMGREVELSLGARLYNYSYYVKESQLISYVDFDFSDCLDQLIKELVIGPKCLMSERDMEYYLTTLGLSNCRVKKSHGTYR
;
A
#
# COMPACT_ATOMS: atom_id res chain seq x y z
N MET A 1 -19.64 6.20 -5.87
CA MET A 1 -19.69 4.71 -5.65
C MET A 1 -19.37 4.42 -4.19
N ILE A 2 -19.78 3.30 -3.57
CA ILE A 2 -19.50 3.02 -2.14
C ILE A 2 -18.52 1.85 -1.99
N VAL A 3 -17.55 1.98 -1.08
CA VAL A 3 -16.61 0.93 -0.65
C VAL A 3 -16.71 0.73 0.86
N TYR A 4 -16.44 -0.48 1.34
CA TYR A 4 -16.85 -0.92 2.67
C TYR A 4 -15.67 -1.31 3.55
N HIS A 5 -15.61 -0.77 4.75
CA HIS A 5 -14.67 -1.19 5.79
C HIS A 5 -15.39 -2.08 6.81
N TYR A 6 -15.02 -3.36 6.84
CA TYR A 6 -15.57 -4.33 7.78
C TYR A 6 -14.85 -4.22 9.13
N CYS A 7 -15.62 -4.16 10.21
CA CYS A 7 -15.06 -4.03 11.55
C CYS A 7 -16.01 -4.59 12.63
N SER A 8 -15.48 -4.87 13.82
CA SER A 8 -16.30 -5.21 15.01
C SER A 8 -17.16 -4.01 15.45
N LEU A 9 -18.18 -4.22 16.27
CA LEU A 9 -18.97 -3.11 16.83
C LEU A 9 -18.14 -2.19 17.73
N GLU A 10 -17.13 -2.71 18.43
CA GLU A 10 -16.22 -1.91 19.24
C GLU A 10 -15.40 -0.96 18.36
N SER A 11 -14.82 -1.50 17.28
CA SER A 11 -14.10 -0.71 16.28
C SER A 11 -15.01 0.29 15.59
N LEU A 12 -16.23 -0.09 15.19
CA LEU A 12 -17.24 0.83 14.66
C LEU A 12 -17.47 2.01 15.60
N ASN A 13 -17.74 1.74 16.88
CA ASN A 13 -17.98 2.80 17.87
C ASN A 13 -16.75 3.70 18.05
N SER A 14 -15.54 3.14 18.03
CA SER A 14 -14.29 3.92 18.08
C SER A 14 -14.13 4.81 16.83
N ILE A 15 -14.29 4.26 15.63
CA ILE A 15 -14.15 4.96 14.35
C ILE A 15 -15.13 6.14 14.29
N LEU A 16 -16.40 5.92 14.62
CA LEU A 16 -17.42 6.95 14.50
C LEU A 16 -17.31 8.04 15.57
N LYS A 17 -16.92 7.69 16.81
CA LYS A 17 -16.72 8.69 17.88
C LYS A 17 -15.50 9.56 17.65
N ASN A 18 -14.41 8.96 17.20
CA ASN A 18 -13.17 9.67 16.92
C ASN A 18 -13.14 10.30 15.52
N ARG A 19 -14.11 9.93 14.66
CA ARG A 19 -14.21 10.35 13.26
C ARG A 19 -12.91 10.07 12.50
N SER A 20 -12.29 8.94 12.82
CA SER A 20 -11.00 8.55 12.29
C SER A 20 -10.90 7.06 11.97
N LEU A 21 -10.08 6.73 10.98
CA LEU A 21 -9.74 5.36 10.59
C LEU A 21 -8.23 5.16 10.75
N ARG A 22 -7.83 4.01 11.29
CA ARG A 22 -6.41 3.68 11.40
C ARG A 22 -5.89 3.11 10.11
N LEU A 23 -4.80 3.69 9.60
CA LEU A 23 -3.95 3.05 8.61
C LEU A 23 -2.83 2.34 9.36
N THR A 24 -2.69 1.04 9.13
CA THR A 24 -1.74 0.17 9.82
C THR A 24 -0.56 -0.13 8.92
N ASN A 25 0.64 -0.29 9.51
CA ASN A 25 1.81 -0.71 8.74
C ASN A 25 1.53 -2.06 8.04
N ILE A 26 1.53 -2.06 6.70
CA ILE A 26 1.19 -3.24 5.88
C ILE A 26 2.16 -4.41 6.08
N LEU A 27 3.39 -4.14 6.53
CA LEU A 27 4.36 -5.18 6.87
C LEU A 27 3.92 -6.04 8.09
N LYS A 28 2.89 -5.59 8.82
CA LYS A 28 2.24 -6.31 9.93
C LYS A 28 0.90 -6.93 9.53
N SER A 29 0.65 -7.11 8.25
CA SER A 29 -0.57 -7.74 7.77
C SER A 29 -0.70 -9.20 8.18
N ASN A 30 -1.94 -9.70 8.16
CA ASN A 30 -2.27 -11.10 8.41
C ASN A 30 -1.85 -12.02 7.24
N ASP A 31 -1.71 -11.50 6.01
CA ASP A 31 -1.19 -12.26 4.88
C ASP A 31 0.34 -12.25 4.91
N SER A 32 0.95 -13.40 5.19
CA SER A 32 2.40 -13.55 5.31
C SER A 32 3.15 -13.32 4.00
N MET A 33 2.45 -13.37 2.86
CA MET A 33 3.00 -13.03 1.55
C MET A 33 2.66 -11.60 1.12
N GLU A 34 1.92 -10.82 1.94
CA GLU A 34 1.62 -9.43 1.62
C GLU A 34 2.94 -8.65 1.50
N ILE A 35 3.06 -7.82 0.45
CA ILE A 35 4.31 -7.17 -0.01
C ILE A 35 5.30 -8.13 -0.68
N SER A 36 5.66 -9.26 -0.07
CA SER A 36 6.65 -10.18 -0.65
C SER A 36 6.16 -10.98 -1.86
N TRP A 37 4.85 -10.96 -2.13
CA TRP A 37 4.23 -11.64 -3.27
C TRP A 37 4.90 -11.29 -4.61
N ILE A 38 5.25 -10.02 -4.81
CA ILE A 38 5.87 -9.53 -6.05
C ILE A 38 7.20 -10.23 -6.35
N CYS A 39 7.97 -10.59 -5.32
CA CYS A 39 9.32 -11.16 -5.45
C CYS A 39 9.32 -12.50 -6.17
N ARG A 40 8.17 -13.20 -6.22
CA ARG A 40 8.02 -14.46 -6.95
C ARG A 40 8.30 -14.35 -8.44
N TYR A 41 8.17 -13.15 -9.00
CA TYR A 41 8.43 -12.90 -10.42
C TYR A 41 9.90 -12.54 -10.70
N TYR A 42 10.70 -12.23 -9.68
CA TYR A 42 12.04 -11.66 -9.86
C TYR A 42 12.99 -12.61 -10.59
N ASP A 43 13.12 -13.87 -10.17
CA ASP A 43 14.07 -14.81 -10.77
C ASP A 43 13.86 -14.93 -12.28
N ALA A 44 12.61 -15.15 -12.71
CA ALA A 44 12.26 -15.27 -14.12
C ALA A 44 12.47 -13.96 -14.90
N GLU A 45 12.02 -12.82 -14.37
CA GLU A 45 12.08 -11.55 -15.09
C GLU A 45 13.49 -10.98 -15.17
N PHE A 46 14.28 -11.06 -14.09
CA PHE A 46 15.67 -10.61 -14.13
C PHE A 46 16.56 -11.51 -14.98
N LYS A 47 16.33 -12.83 -14.96
CA LYS A 47 17.04 -13.76 -15.85
C LYS A 47 16.72 -13.45 -17.32
N ARG A 48 15.45 -13.26 -17.65
CA ARG A 48 15.01 -12.90 -19.00
C ARG A 48 15.60 -11.55 -19.44
N ALA A 49 15.63 -10.55 -18.56
CA ALA A 49 16.20 -9.25 -18.88
C ALA A 49 17.71 -9.34 -19.11
N TYR A 50 18.43 -10.14 -18.32
CA TYR A 50 19.85 -10.41 -18.51
C TYR A 50 20.15 -11.12 -19.85
N GLU A 51 19.35 -12.14 -20.20
CA GLU A 51 19.50 -12.87 -21.46
C GLU A 51 19.29 -11.97 -22.69
N ASN A 52 18.41 -10.97 -22.59
CA ASN A 52 18.14 -10.00 -23.65
C ASN A 52 19.07 -8.78 -23.62
N ALA A 53 19.92 -8.63 -22.60
CA ALA A 53 20.83 -7.50 -22.47
C ALA A 53 21.96 -7.55 -23.52
N SER A 54 22.49 -6.37 -23.85
CA SER A 54 23.61 -6.20 -24.77
C SER A 54 24.85 -6.98 -24.32
N ASP A 55 25.71 -7.31 -25.28
CA ASP A 55 27.01 -7.92 -24.98
C ASP A 55 27.87 -7.02 -24.08
N LEU A 56 27.74 -5.69 -24.24
CA LEU A 56 28.38 -4.71 -23.37
C LEU A 56 27.94 -4.91 -21.92
N PHE A 57 26.63 -4.92 -21.65
CA PHE A 57 26.11 -5.15 -20.30
C PHE A 57 26.68 -6.44 -19.69
N ARG A 58 26.55 -7.56 -20.43
CA ARG A 58 26.98 -8.89 -19.97
C ARG A 58 28.49 -9.00 -19.77
N SER A 59 29.29 -8.19 -20.48
CA SER A 59 30.74 -8.11 -20.28
C SER A 59 31.14 -7.35 -19.00
N LYS A 60 30.29 -6.43 -18.53
CA LYS A 60 30.57 -5.55 -17.38
C LYS A 60 29.93 -6.05 -16.09
N ILE A 61 28.75 -6.66 -16.19
CA ILE A 61 27.98 -7.18 -15.06
C ILE A 61 27.65 -8.64 -15.37
N SER A 62 28.23 -9.56 -14.61
CA SER A 62 27.88 -10.99 -14.74
C SER A 62 26.48 -11.26 -14.19
N SER A 63 25.90 -12.39 -14.59
CA SER A 63 24.60 -12.85 -14.07
C SER A 63 24.62 -12.98 -12.53
N GLU A 64 25.70 -13.54 -11.97
CA GLU A 64 25.85 -13.68 -10.52
C GLU A 64 25.91 -12.32 -9.82
N ARG A 65 26.60 -11.35 -10.42
CA ARG A 65 26.68 -9.98 -9.88
C ARG A 65 25.33 -9.28 -9.92
N LEU A 66 24.60 -9.40 -11.02
CA LEU A 66 23.23 -8.90 -11.14
C LEU A 66 22.32 -9.52 -10.08
N MET A 67 22.33 -10.85 -9.94
CA MET A 67 21.53 -11.54 -8.91
C MET A 67 21.95 -11.16 -7.49
N GLY A 68 23.24 -10.90 -7.26
CA GLY A 68 23.75 -10.34 -6.01
C GLY A 68 23.12 -8.99 -5.66
N TYR A 69 23.01 -8.09 -6.64
CA TYR A 69 22.32 -6.81 -6.47
C TYR A 69 20.82 -6.99 -6.24
N VAL A 70 20.16 -7.83 -7.03
CA VAL A 70 18.73 -8.14 -6.84
C VAL A 70 18.46 -8.60 -5.41
N LYS A 71 19.29 -9.51 -4.89
CA LYS A 71 19.17 -9.98 -3.51
C LYS A 71 19.40 -8.87 -2.50
N LEU A 72 20.48 -8.11 -2.64
CA LEU A 72 20.83 -7.00 -1.74
C LEU A 72 19.66 -6.01 -1.59
N PHE A 73 19.11 -5.53 -2.70
CA PHE A 73 18.02 -4.56 -2.68
C PHE A 73 16.66 -5.18 -2.32
N THR A 74 16.45 -6.47 -2.60
CA THR A 74 15.28 -7.18 -2.05
C THR A 74 15.34 -7.20 -0.53
N ASP A 75 16.50 -7.55 0.05
CA ASP A 75 16.70 -7.58 1.49
C ASP A 75 16.58 -6.17 2.11
N GLU A 76 17.06 -5.13 1.43
CA GLU A 76 16.96 -3.75 1.89
C GLU A 76 15.51 -3.25 1.97
N PHE A 77 14.72 -3.44 0.92
CA PHE A 77 13.36 -2.89 0.82
C PHE A 77 12.27 -3.78 1.44
N PHE A 78 12.40 -5.10 1.32
CA PHE A 78 11.33 -6.05 1.68
C PHE A 78 11.53 -6.69 3.05
N ASN A 79 12.73 -6.59 3.65
CA ASN A 79 12.94 -7.02 5.03
C ASN A 79 12.54 -5.91 5.99
N GLU A 80 11.58 -6.18 6.87
CA GLU A 80 11.07 -5.19 7.82
C GLU A 80 12.16 -4.60 8.74
N ASN A 81 13.22 -5.38 9.02
CA ASN A 81 14.35 -4.95 9.84
C ASN A 81 15.21 -3.88 9.16
N HIS A 82 15.19 -3.80 7.82
CA HIS A 82 16.05 -2.93 7.02
C HIS A 82 15.28 -1.83 6.29
N ALA A 83 14.00 -2.04 5.97
CA ALA A 83 13.24 -1.12 5.14
C ALA A 83 13.14 0.30 5.73
N ASP A 84 13.77 1.29 5.11
CA ASP A 84 13.74 2.69 5.58
C ASP A 84 12.40 3.40 5.35
N PHE A 85 11.49 2.73 4.66
CA PHE A 85 10.16 3.23 4.34
C PHE A 85 9.07 2.43 5.06
N ARG A 86 7.96 3.11 5.36
CA ARG A 86 6.73 2.50 5.86
C ARG A 86 5.58 2.79 4.91
N TYR A 87 4.72 1.80 4.74
CA TYR A 87 3.40 1.98 4.16
C TYR A 87 2.36 1.76 5.24
N TYR A 88 1.56 2.78 5.49
CA TYR A 88 0.36 2.65 6.28
C TYR A 88 -0.82 2.46 5.33
N VAL A 89 -1.62 1.44 5.56
CA VAL A 89 -2.79 1.15 4.74
C VAL A 89 -4.04 0.97 5.58
N THR A 90 -5.17 1.41 5.05
CA THR A 90 -6.48 0.94 5.47
C THR A 90 -7.23 0.43 4.25
N CYS A 91 -7.95 -0.66 4.44
CA CYS A 91 -8.48 -1.47 3.37
C CYS A 91 -10.01 -1.37 3.34
N PHE A 92 -10.55 -1.30 2.13
CA PHE A 92 -11.97 -1.35 1.85
C PHE A 92 -12.27 -2.44 0.82
N SER A 93 -13.47 -2.97 0.85
CA SER A 93 -14.00 -3.88 -0.17
C SER A 93 -15.01 -3.17 -1.07
N TYR A 94 -15.04 -3.49 -2.36
CA TYR A 94 -16.19 -3.13 -3.20
C TYR A 94 -17.46 -3.92 -2.86
N GLN A 95 -17.34 -5.01 -2.09
CA GLN A 95 -18.45 -5.84 -1.65
C GLN A 95 -18.97 -5.38 -0.29
N ASN A 96 -20.29 -5.32 -0.13
CA ASN A 96 -20.95 -4.86 1.09
C ASN A 96 -21.51 -5.98 1.96
N ASP A 97 -21.55 -7.21 1.44
CA ASP A 97 -22.13 -8.36 2.13
C ASP A 97 -21.41 -9.67 1.75
N LEU A 98 -20.14 -9.79 2.14
CA LEU A 98 -19.28 -10.93 1.81
C LEU A 98 -18.96 -11.79 3.04
N LEU A 99 -19.23 -13.10 2.95
CA LEU A 99 -19.06 -14.06 4.06
C LEU A 99 -17.65 -14.05 4.65
N SER A 100 -16.61 -14.07 3.82
CA SER A 100 -15.23 -14.10 4.30
C SER A 100 -14.84 -12.80 5.00
N GLN A 101 -15.36 -11.66 4.56
CA GLN A 101 -15.14 -10.37 5.21
C GLN A 101 -15.83 -10.30 6.57
N TRP A 102 -17.06 -10.81 6.67
CA TRP A 102 -17.77 -10.93 7.95
C TRP A 102 -16.98 -11.77 8.94
N ARG A 103 -16.45 -12.92 8.49
CA ARG A 103 -15.65 -13.83 9.31
C ARG A 103 -14.31 -13.25 9.72
N GLY A 104 -13.59 -12.66 8.77
CA GLY A 104 -12.22 -12.20 8.95
C GLY A 104 -12.11 -10.90 9.74
N TYR A 105 -13.02 -9.95 9.52
CA TYR A 105 -12.83 -8.57 9.96
C TYR A 105 -13.97 -8.00 10.83
N ALA A 106 -15.15 -8.62 10.82
CA ALA A 106 -16.32 -8.10 11.52
C ALA A 106 -16.84 -9.05 12.62
N ASP A 107 -15.93 -9.58 13.43
CA ASP A 107 -16.22 -10.43 14.61
C ASP A 107 -17.20 -11.57 14.28
N ASP A 108 -16.84 -12.40 13.30
CA ASP A 108 -17.68 -13.50 12.78
C ASP A 108 -19.10 -13.07 12.39
N GLY A 109 -19.24 -11.87 11.83
CA GLY A 109 -20.52 -11.29 11.42
C GLY A 109 -21.33 -10.63 12.54
N ARG A 110 -20.77 -10.45 13.73
CA ARG A 110 -21.40 -9.68 14.83
C ARG A 110 -21.15 -8.18 14.73
N GLY A 111 -20.19 -7.78 13.90
CA GLY A 111 -19.82 -6.40 13.61
C GLY A 111 -20.69 -5.73 12.54
N ALA A 112 -20.06 -4.82 11.79
CA ALA A 112 -20.68 -4.04 10.73
C ALA A 112 -19.68 -3.73 9.61
N ALA A 113 -20.21 -3.32 8.46
CA ALA A 113 -19.44 -2.75 7.36
C ALA A 113 -19.83 -1.29 7.14
N ILE A 114 -18.86 -0.38 7.25
CA ILE A 114 -19.05 1.05 7.06
C ILE A 114 -18.83 1.39 5.58
N GLY A 115 -19.84 1.95 4.92
CA GLY A 115 -19.81 2.34 3.53
C GLY A 115 -19.34 3.79 3.34
N PHE A 116 -18.16 3.93 2.73
CA PHE A 116 -17.51 5.19 2.38
C PHE A 116 -17.78 5.55 0.92
N ASP A 117 -18.09 6.82 0.66
CA ASP A 117 -18.18 7.34 -0.70
C ASP A 117 -16.78 7.40 -1.33
N LEU A 118 -16.57 6.58 -2.35
CA LEU A 118 -15.28 6.47 -3.01
C LEU A 118 -14.90 7.76 -3.74
N ASP A 119 -15.85 8.51 -4.27
CA ASP A 119 -15.55 9.72 -5.02
C ASP A 119 -15.10 10.83 -4.06
N VAL A 120 -15.66 10.88 -2.86
CA VAL A 120 -15.17 11.73 -1.76
C VAL A 120 -13.80 11.27 -1.27
N LEU A 121 -13.55 9.96 -1.10
CA LEU A 121 -12.21 9.48 -0.76
C LEU A 121 -11.17 9.91 -1.81
N LYS A 122 -11.50 9.82 -3.11
CA LYS A 122 -10.61 10.26 -4.19
C LYS A 122 -10.31 11.75 -4.08
N GLU A 123 -11.31 12.57 -3.79
CA GLU A 123 -11.14 14.01 -3.60
C GLU A 123 -10.25 14.31 -2.38
N VAL A 124 -10.46 13.60 -1.26
CA VAL A 124 -9.63 13.73 -0.05
C VAL A 124 -8.14 13.51 -0.35
N VAL A 125 -7.80 12.47 -1.11
CA VAL A 125 -6.40 12.17 -1.45
C VAL A 125 -5.81 13.06 -2.55
N MET A 126 -6.61 13.95 -3.17
CA MET A 126 -6.07 14.96 -4.07
C MET A 126 -5.31 15.99 -3.23
N VAL A 127 -3.98 16.04 -3.39
CA VAL A 127 -3.15 17.02 -2.69
C VAL A 127 -3.19 18.35 -3.45
N SER A 128 -3.42 19.46 -2.75
CA SER A 128 -3.28 20.80 -3.32
C SER A 128 -1.84 21.03 -3.81
N PRO A 129 -1.61 21.61 -5.01
CA PRO A 129 -0.26 21.80 -5.57
C PRO A 129 0.72 22.60 -4.69
N GLU A 130 0.21 23.34 -3.71
CA GLU A 130 0.99 24.32 -2.94
C GLU A 130 1.75 23.73 -1.74
N ILE A 131 1.41 22.51 -1.29
CA ILE A 131 2.06 21.86 -0.13
C ILE A 131 2.67 20.54 -0.57
N SER A 132 3.94 20.55 -0.96
CA SER A 132 4.62 19.33 -1.43
C SER A 132 5.64 18.78 -0.41
N LYS A 133 5.63 17.44 -0.29
CA LYS A 133 6.76 16.50 -0.01
C LYS A 133 7.24 16.39 1.44
N PRO A 134 6.90 15.28 2.14
CA PRO A 134 7.52 13.97 1.89
C PRO A 134 6.63 12.71 1.79
N SER A 135 5.30 12.80 1.92
CA SER A 135 4.42 11.60 1.80
C SER A 135 3.51 11.65 0.59
N ILE A 136 3.24 10.47 0.06
CA ILE A 136 2.27 10.24 -1.00
C ILE A 136 1.09 9.53 -0.33
N VAL A 137 -0.07 10.20 -0.31
CA VAL A 137 -1.34 9.61 0.08
C VAL A 137 -2.12 9.31 -1.18
N SER A 138 -2.60 8.08 -1.32
CA SER A 138 -3.24 7.63 -2.55
C SER A 138 -4.26 6.53 -2.33
N LEU A 139 -5.14 6.35 -3.31
CA LEU A 139 -6.10 5.26 -3.35
C LEU A 139 -5.76 4.31 -4.50
N HIS A 140 -5.61 3.02 -4.19
CA HIS A 140 -5.23 2.01 -5.17
C HIS A 140 -6.13 0.80 -5.11
N LYS A 141 -6.70 0.45 -6.27
CA LYS A 141 -7.35 -0.85 -6.47
C LYS A 141 -6.30 -1.95 -6.54
N ILE A 142 -6.55 -3.07 -5.87
CA ILE A 142 -5.60 -4.18 -5.84
C ILE A 142 -5.71 -5.03 -7.10
N SER A 143 -4.57 -5.32 -7.72
CA SER A 143 -4.48 -6.29 -8.81
C SER A 143 -4.31 -7.70 -8.24
N TYR A 144 -5.12 -8.62 -8.77
CA TYR A 144 -5.09 -10.07 -8.50
C TYR A 144 -4.80 -10.89 -9.76
N SER A 145 -4.37 -10.22 -10.84
CA SER A 145 -4.05 -10.85 -12.12
C SER A 145 -2.56 -11.09 -12.18
N GLU A 146 -2.13 -12.35 -12.10
CA GLU A 146 -0.70 -12.68 -12.18
C GLU A 146 -0.05 -12.18 -13.49
N THR A 147 -0.84 -12.07 -14.56
CA THR A 147 -0.34 -11.54 -15.84
C THR A 147 -0.07 -10.03 -15.74
N GLU A 148 -0.98 -9.26 -15.16
CA GLU A 148 -0.77 -7.82 -14.93
C GLU A 148 0.37 -7.58 -13.95
N GLN A 149 0.40 -8.34 -12.85
CA GLN A 149 1.45 -8.24 -11.83
C GLN A 149 2.83 -8.52 -12.43
N ARG A 150 2.97 -9.59 -13.22
CA ARG A 150 4.23 -9.91 -13.89
C ARG A 150 4.61 -8.85 -14.92
N GLU A 151 3.66 -8.29 -15.65
CA GLU A 151 3.94 -7.22 -16.63
C GLU A 151 4.49 -5.97 -15.96
N VAL A 152 3.96 -5.58 -14.79
CA VAL A 152 4.50 -4.47 -14.00
C VAL A 152 5.96 -4.73 -13.61
N VAL A 153 6.26 -5.94 -13.11
CA VAL A 153 7.64 -6.33 -12.77
C VAL A 153 8.53 -6.32 -14.01
N HIS A 154 8.06 -6.90 -15.11
CA HIS A 154 8.76 -6.95 -16.39
C HIS A 154 9.19 -5.56 -16.86
N GLN A 155 8.25 -4.61 -16.87
CA GLN A 155 8.50 -3.25 -17.31
C GLN A 155 9.53 -2.54 -16.41
N ILE A 156 9.44 -2.72 -15.08
CA ILE A 156 10.38 -2.08 -14.14
C ILE A 156 11.78 -2.67 -14.27
N VAL A 157 11.90 -4.00 -14.40
CA VAL A 157 13.18 -4.69 -14.60
C VAL A 157 13.80 -4.31 -15.94
N HIS A 158 13.00 -4.22 -17.01
CA HIS A 158 13.48 -3.77 -18.32
C HIS A 158 14.03 -2.34 -18.25
N GLU A 159 13.30 -1.41 -17.64
CA GLU A 159 13.77 -0.03 -17.46
C GLU A 159 15.07 0.06 -16.63
N LEU A 160 15.24 -0.82 -15.63
CA LEU A 160 16.47 -0.89 -14.84
C LEU A 160 17.67 -1.27 -15.70
N VAL A 161 17.53 -2.34 -16.50
CA VAL A 161 18.59 -2.80 -17.40
C VAL A 161 18.90 -1.73 -18.45
N ASP A 162 17.89 -1.13 -19.07
CA ASP A 162 18.06 -0.04 -20.04
C ASP A 162 18.81 1.18 -19.46
N GLU A 163 18.48 1.57 -18.23
CA GLU A 163 19.15 2.69 -17.54
C GLU A 163 20.63 2.37 -17.27
N ILE A 164 20.93 1.15 -16.82
CA ILE A 164 22.31 0.69 -16.60
C ILE A 164 23.08 0.63 -17.93
N GLU A 165 22.49 0.11 -19.00
CA GLU A 165 23.14 0.07 -20.31
C GLU A 165 23.52 1.47 -20.80
N LYS A 166 22.65 2.46 -20.62
CA LYS A 166 22.96 3.86 -20.96
C LYS A 166 24.11 4.42 -20.14
N ILE A 167 24.25 4.00 -18.88
CA ILE A 167 25.39 4.39 -18.03
C ILE A 167 26.69 3.77 -18.57
N LEU A 168 26.68 2.46 -18.89
CA LEU A 168 27.83 1.73 -19.40
C LEU A 168 28.28 2.23 -20.79
N GLN A 169 27.34 2.56 -21.67
CA GLN A 169 27.65 3.13 -22.99
C GLN A 169 28.35 4.49 -22.88
N LYS A 170 27.93 5.33 -21.93
CA LYS A 170 28.60 6.62 -21.66
C LYS A 170 30.00 6.41 -21.08
N GLU A 171 30.19 5.39 -20.26
CA GLU A 171 31.53 5.00 -19.79
C GLU A 171 32.46 4.64 -20.95
N GLU A 172 32.01 3.80 -21.89
CA GLU A 172 32.87 3.36 -22.99
C GLU A 172 33.33 4.54 -23.86
N GLN A 173 32.44 5.51 -24.08
CA GLN A 173 32.75 6.74 -24.81
C GLN A 173 33.73 7.66 -24.07
N CYS A 174 33.71 7.69 -22.73
CA CYS A 174 34.60 8.55 -21.93
C CYS A 174 35.98 7.93 -21.68
N ARG A 175 36.11 6.60 -21.74
CA ARG A 175 37.38 5.87 -21.52
C ARG A 175 38.50 6.24 -22.49
N GLU A 176 38.19 6.83 -23.65
CA GLU A 176 39.20 7.32 -24.59
C GLU A 176 39.94 8.59 -24.09
N SER A 177 39.52 9.20 -22.97
CA SER A 177 39.91 10.57 -22.59
C SER A 177 40.54 10.80 -21.20
N ILE A 178 40.66 9.79 -20.32
CA ILE A 178 41.08 10.01 -18.90
C ILE A 178 42.13 8.99 -18.40
N GLU A 179 43.19 9.47 -17.73
CA GLU A 179 44.31 8.68 -17.19
C GLU A 179 44.04 8.04 -15.80
N GLU A 180 42.99 8.45 -15.08
CA GLU A 180 42.63 7.97 -13.73
C GLU A 180 41.46 6.95 -13.77
N LYS A 181 41.79 5.66 -13.94
CA LYS A 181 40.79 4.58 -14.12
C LYS A 181 39.97 4.22 -12.88
N GLN A 182 40.52 4.39 -11.67
CA GLN A 182 39.94 3.80 -10.46
C GLN A 182 38.78 4.62 -9.88
N ASP A 183 38.89 5.96 -9.87
CA ASP A 183 37.82 6.84 -9.38
C ASP A 183 36.58 6.80 -10.29
N TYR A 184 36.78 6.62 -11.59
CA TYR A 184 35.70 6.52 -12.56
C TYR A 184 34.91 5.20 -12.44
N GLU A 185 35.56 4.08 -12.15
CA GLU A 185 34.88 2.79 -11.93
C GLU A 185 33.99 2.83 -10.66
N ILE A 186 34.42 3.57 -9.63
CA ILE A 186 33.60 3.82 -8.43
C ILE A 186 32.37 4.66 -8.80
N GLU A 187 32.54 5.73 -9.58
CA GLU A 187 31.42 6.59 -10.00
C GLU A 187 30.38 5.83 -10.85
N VAL A 188 30.82 4.95 -11.75
CA VAL A 188 29.92 4.09 -12.53
C VAL A 188 29.15 3.14 -11.62
N LEU A 189 29.84 2.50 -10.66
CA LEU A 189 29.20 1.61 -9.70
C LEU A 189 28.14 2.36 -8.88
N ASP A 190 28.45 3.55 -8.38
CA ASP A 190 27.49 4.38 -7.63
C ASP A 190 26.25 4.71 -8.47
N LYS A 191 26.43 5.06 -9.75
CA LYS A 191 25.30 5.28 -10.67
C LYS A 191 24.45 4.03 -10.86
N VAL A 192 25.08 2.85 -10.98
CA VAL A 192 24.37 1.57 -11.07
C VAL A 192 23.59 1.29 -9.79
N MET A 193 24.21 1.45 -8.61
CA MET A 193 23.55 1.26 -7.31
C MET A 193 22.34 2.19 -7.14
N ASN A 194 22.47 3.46 -7.53
CA ASN A 194 21.35 4.41 -7.53
C ASN A 194 20.19 3.99 -8.46
N CYS A 195 20.49 3.38 -9.62
CA CYS A 195 19.46 2.82 -10.49
C CYS A 195 18.71 1.67 -9.81
N PHE A 196 19.42 0.76 -9.15
CA PHE A 196 18.79 -0.30 -8.38
C PHE A 196 17.91 0.26 -7.26
N GLU A 197 18.44 1.16 -6.41
CA GLU A 197 17.69 1.77 -5.31
C GLU A 197 16.36 2.37 -5.80
N LYS A 198 16.41 3.18 -6.85
CA LYS A 198 15.22 3.81 -7.46
C LYS A 198 14.21 2.79 -7.98
N LYS A 199 14.68 1.73 -8.66
CA LYS A 199 13.79 0.72 -9.27
C LYS A 199 13.24 -0.26 -8.24
N PHE A 200 14.00 -0.60 -7.21
CA PHE A 200 13.53 -1.40 -6.09
C PHE A 200 12.57 -0.64 -5.19
N LEU A 201 12.76 0.67 -5.01
CA LEU A 201 11.75 1.52 -4.40
C LEU A 201 10.43 1.48 -5.19
N LYS A 202 10.49 1.55 -6.53
CA LYS A 202 9.30 1.42 -7.39
C LYS A 202 8.66 0.03 -7.27
N LEU A 203 9.44 -1.05 -7.31
CA LEU A 203 8.92 -2.42 -7.10
C LEU A 203 8.26 -2.57 -5.72
N PHE A 204 8.87 -1.98 -4.68
CA PHE A 204 8.33 -1.97 -3.34
C PHE A 204 7.00 -1.19 -3.26
N GLN A 205 6.88 -0.04 -3.96
CA GLN A 205 5.62 0.70 -4.10
C GLN A 205 4.54 -0.15 -4.79
N GLU A 206 4.87 -0.78 -5.93
CA GLU A 206 3.92 -1.61 -6.67
C GLU A 206 3.47 -2.85 -5.88
N SER A 207 4.32 -3.38 -5.01
CA SER A 207 4.00 -4.53 -4.16
C SER A 207 2.79 -4.29 -3.24
N VAL A 208 2.55 -3.04 -2.86
CA VAL A 208 1.40 -2.61 -2.05
C VAL A 208 0.10 -2.67 -2.84
N TYR A 209 0.17 -2.65 -4.17
CA TYR A 209 -1.00 -2.59 -5.07
C TYR A 209 -1.35 -3.94 -5.68
N MET A 210 -0.67 -5.01 -5.27
CA MET A 210 -0.94 -6.36 -5.74
C MET A 210 -1.08 -7.34 -4.57
N LYS A 211 -1.81 -8.42 -4.83
CA LYS A 211 -2.06 -9.46 -3.83
C LYS A 211 -2.18 -10.82 -4.50
N ASN A 212 -1.94 -11.87 -3.72
CA ASN A 212 -2.15 -13.25 -4.13
C ASN A 212 -3.59 -13.42 -4.69
N PRO A 213 -3.77 -14.01 -5.90
CA PRO A 213 -5.10 -14.23 -6.50
C PRO A 213 -6.07 -15.00 -5.61
N PHE A 214 -5.58 -15.78 -4.64
CA PHE A 214 -6.40 -16.45 -3.63
C PHE A 214 -7.34 -15.49 -2.88
N PHE A 215 -6.92 -14.24 -2.64
CA PHE A 215 -7.71 -13.23 -1.93
C PHE A 215 -8.57 -12.36 -2.84
N ARG A 216 -8.78 -12.74 -4.12
CA ARG A 216 -9.53 -11.94 -5.09
C ARG A 216 -10.95 -11.59 -4.63
N GLU A 217 -11.57 -12.48 -3.83
CA GLU A 217 -12.90 -12.23 -3.28
C GLU A 217 -12.96 -10.97 -2.41
N GLU A 218 -11.87 -10.58 -1.75
CA GLU A 218 -11.83 -9.37 -0.90
C GLU A 218 -12.14 -8.10 -1.69
N SER A 219 -11.93 -8.11 -3.02
CA SER A 219 -12.27 -7.02 -3.93
C SER A 219 -11.75 -5.67 -3.40
N GLU A 220 -10.45 -5.63 -3.12
CA GLU A 220 -9.86 -4.62 -2.26
C GLU A 220 -9.51 -3.31 -3.00
N ILE A 221 -9.69 -2.20 -2.28
CA ILE A 221 -9.08 -0.90 -2.56
C ILE A 221 -8.44 -0.40 -1.26
N ARG A 222 -7.21 0.11 -1.36
CA ARG A 222 -6.43 0.59 -0.23
C ARG A 222 -6.30 2.10 -0.28
N LEU A 223 -6.51 2.75 0.87
CA LEU A 223 -5.96 4.08 1.14
C LEU A 223 -4.56 3.86 1.71
N CYS A 224 -3.56 4.39 1.01
CA CYS A 224 -2.15 4.19 1.32
C CYS A 224 -1.49 5.51 1.69
N GLU A 225 -0.62 5.47 2.67
CA GLU A 225 0.36 6.52 2.95
C GLU A 225 1.76 5.93 2.85
N PHE A 226 2.58 6.50 1.97
CA PHE A 226 4.01 6.21 1.90
C PHE A 226 4.81 7.26 2.65
N SER A 227 5.61 6.83 3.63
CA SER A 227 6.42 7.72 4.47
C SER A 227 7.80 7.12 4.78
N PRO A 228 8.90 7.89 4.66
CA PRO A 228 10.18 7.49 5.22
C PRO A 228 10.14 7.46 6.75
N LYS A 229 10.76 6.46 7.37
CA LYS A 229 10.75 6.23 8.83
C LYS A 229 11.14 7.48 9.64
N GLN A 230 12.12 8.23 9.14
CA GLN A 230 12.64 9.43 9.80
C GLN A 230 11.62 10.58 9.94
N PHE A 231 10.52 10.55 9.19
CA PHE A 231 9.50 11.60 9.18
C PHE A 231 8.20 11.23 9.92
N LEU A 232 8.19 10.13 10.69
CA LEU A 232 6.97 9.66 11.36
C LEU A 232 6.65 10.40 12.66
N MET A 233 7.66 10.93 13.38
CA MET A 233 7.44 11.54 14.70
C MET A 233 6.87 12.97 14.58
N GLY A 234 5.72 13.20 15.21
CA GLY A 234 5.14 14.55 15.38
C GLY A 234 4.61 15.20 14.10
N ARG A 235 4.42 14.41 13.04
CA ARG A 235 3.98 14.89 11.74
C ARG A 235 2.46 14.86 11.61
N GLU A 236 1.95 15.81 10.84
CA GLU A 236 0.60 15.86 10.33
C GLU A 236 0.67 16.02 8.80
N VAL A 237 -0.24 15.35 8.09
CA VAL A 237 -0.37 15.45 6.63
C VAL A 237 -1.77 15.98 6.35
N GLU A 238 -1.87 17.25 6.00
CA GLU A 238 -3.13 17.86 5.57
C GLU A 238 -3.56 17.26 4.22
N LEU A 239 -4.84 16.95 4.11
CA LEU A 239 -5.51 16.44 2.93
C LEU A 239 -6.64 17.39 2.53
N SER A 240 -7.23 17.14 1.36
CA SER A 240 -8.39 17.92 0.92
C SER A 240 -9.60 17.69 1.81
N LEU A 241 -10.58 18.60 1.71
CA LEU A 241 -11.83 18.56 2.49
C LEU A 241 -11.63 18.60 4.02
N GLY A 242 -10.54 19.20 4.50
CA GLY A 242 -10.22 19.31 5.93
C GLY A 242 -9.81 17.99 6.58
N ALA A 243 -9.62 16.93 5.79
CA ALA A 243 -9.11 15.67 6.29
C ALA A 243 -7.60 15.74 6.54
N ARG A 244 -7.06 14.79 7.31
CA ARG A 244 -5.63 14.73 7.61
C ARG A 244 -5.19 13.34 8.06
N LEU A 245 -3.89 13.07 7.92
CA LEU A 245 -3.21 11.99 8.63
C LEU A 245 -2.45 12.55 9.82
N TYR A 246 -2.68 12.00 11.00
CA TYR A 246 -2.06 12.46 12.25
C TYR A 246 -1.86 11.31 13.24
N ASN A 247 -1.26 11.61 14.39
CA ASN A 247 -1.11 10.64 15.49
C ASN A 247 -0.38 9.33 15.08
N TYR A 248 0.81 9.47 14.52
CA TYR A 248 1.71 8.33 14.33
C TYR A 248 2.06 7.71 15.68
N SER A 249 1.57 6.50 15.92
CA SER A 249 1.63 5.88 17.24
C SER A 249 1.64 4.35 17.12
N TYR A 250 1.51 3.66 18.25
CA TYR A 250 1.56 2.20 18.34
C TYR A 250 0.39 1.66 19.16
N TYR A 251 -0.10 0.48 18.78
CA TYR A 251 -1.01 -0.32 19.58
C TYR A 251 -0.47 -1.74 19.74
N VAL A 252 -0.97 -2.45 20.75
CA VAL A 252 -0.59 -3.85 21.00
C VAL A 252 -1.61 -4.77 20.35
N LYS A 253 -1.12 -5.72 19.55
CA LYS A 253 -1.90 -6.86 19.03
C LYS A 253 -1.02 -8.10 19.06
N GLU A 254 -1.56 -9.22 19.53
CA GLU A 254 -0.88 -10.53 19.50
C GLU A 254 0.57 -10.49 20.03
N SER A 255 0.79 -9.76 21.13
CA SER A 255 2.10 -9.57 21.78
C SER A 255 3.13 -8.79 20.96
N GLN A 256 2.69 -7.99 19.97
CA GLN A 256 3.55 -7.12 19.18
C GLN A 256 3.07 -5.66 19.23
N LEU A 257 4.02 -4.73 19.11
CA LEU A 257 3.72 -3.32 18.87
C LEU A 257 3.56 -3.10 17.37
N ILE A 258 2.40 -2.61 16.97
CA ILE A 258 2.07 -2.30 15.58
C ILE A 258 1.91 -0.80 15.44
N SER A 259 2.71 -0.21 14.55
CA SER A 259 2.60 1.22 14.25
C SER A 259 1.39 1.51 13.38
N TYR A 260 0.75 2.65 13.62
CA TYR A 260 -0.36 3.16 12.82
C TYR A 260 -0.29 4.68 12.68
N VAL A 261 -1.10 5.22 11.78
CA VAL A 261 -1.45 6.64 11.66
C VAL A 261 -2.98 6.74 11.58
N ASP A 262 -3.56 7.78 12.19
CA ASP A 262 -4.99 8.03 12.12
C ASP A 262 -5.32 8.93 10.92
N PHE A 263 -6.27 8.49 10.11
CA PHE A 263 -6.92 9.28 9.08
C PHE A 263 -8.16 9.95 9.68
N ASP A 264 -8.06 11.24 9.98
CA ASP A 264 -9.16 12.10 10.44
C ASP A 264 -9.99 12.57 9.25
N PHE A 265 -11.29 12.36 9.33
CA PHE A 265 -12.27 12.80 8.35
C PHE A 265 -13.40 13.59 8.99
N SER A 266 -13.13 14.23 10.14
CA SER A 266 -14.14 14.99 10.89
C SER A 266 -14.88 16.03 10.05
N ASP A 267 -14.16 16.77 9.20
CA ASP A 267 -14.70 17.87 8.40
C ASP A 267 -15.52 17.41 7.20
N CYS A 268 -15.31 16.17 6.74
CA CYS A 268 -16.01 15.58 5.59
C CYS A 268 -16.91 14.39 5.97
N LEU A 269 -17.14 14.14 7.26
CA LEU A 269 -17.86 12.97 7.79
C LEU A 269 -19.18 12.67 7.06
N ASP A 270 -20.08 13.65 6.96
CA ASP A 270 -21.41 13.49 6.36
C ASP A 270 -21.36 13.30 4.83
N GLN A 271 -20.29 13.80 4.21
CA GLN A 271 -20.02 13.58 2.79
C GLN A 271 -19.43 12.19 2.56
N LEU A 272 -18.65 11.70 3.52
CA LEU A 272 -17.85 10.50 3.37
C LEU A 272 -18.61 9.22 3.75
N ILE A 273 -19.30 9.16 4.88
CA ILE A 273 -20.01 7.95 5.32
C ILE A 273 -21.46 7.99 4.82
N LYS A 274 -21.83 7.04 3.96
CA LYS A 274 -23.15 7.01 3.28
C LYS A 274 -24.01 5.83 3.68
N GLU A 275 -23.40 4.75 4.13
CA GLU A 275 -24.11 3.50 4.39
C GLU A 275 -23.48 2.76 5.56
N LEU A 276 -24.29 1.99 6.28
CA LEU A 276 -23.83 1.02 7.26
C LEU A 276 -24.58 -0.30 7.06
N VAL A 277 -23.83 -1.39 6.92
CA VAL A 277 -24.37 -2.75 6.86
C VAL A 277 -24.15 -3.44 8.20
N ILE A 278 -25.23 -3.82 8.86
CA ILE A 278 -25.21 -4.58 10.11
C ILE A 278 -24.93 -6.05 9.79
N GLY A 279 -23.95 -6.65 10.45
CA GLY A 279 -23.55 -8.03 10.22
C GLY A 279 -24.66 -9.05 10.54
N PRO A 280 -24.62 -10.25 9.93
CA PRO A 280 -25.70 -11.23 10.00
C PRO A 280 -25.94 -11.82 11.41
N LYS A 281 -24.92 -11.80 12.28
CA LYS A 281 -25.01 -12.24 13.68
C LYS A 281 -25.12 -11.08 14.67
N CYS A 282 -25.16 -9.85 14.16
CA CYS A 282 -25.24 -8.67 15.00
C CYS A 282 -26.65 -8.53 15.59
N LEU A 283 -26.72 -8.30 16.91
CA LEU A 283 -27.99 -8.17 17.63
C LEU A 283 -28.65 -6.79 17.46
N MET A 284 -27.93 -5.81 16.93
CA MET A 284 -28.45 -4.47 16.72
C MET A 284 -29.62 -4.49 15.71
N SER A 285 -30.68 -3.74 16.00
CA SER A 285 -31.72 -3.44 15.02
C SER A 285 -31.27 -2.30 14.10
N GLU A 286 -31.87 -2.20 12.91
CA GLU A 286 -31.62 -1.07 12.00
C GLU A 286 -31.97 0.25 12.69
N ARG A 287 -33.12 0.29 13.38
CA ARG A 287 -33.61 1.47 14.10
C ARG A 287 -32.68 1.93 15.22
N ASP A 288 -32.17 1.02 16.05
CA ASP A 288 -31.24 1.41 17.13
C ASP A 288 -29.93 1.96 16.58
N MET A 289 -29.47 1.39 15.46
CA MET A 289 -28.28 1.85 14.77
C MET A 289 -28.50 3.21 14.10
N GLU A 290 -29.65 3.45 13.46
CA GLU A 290 -30.04 4.76 12.92
C GLU A 290 -30.08 5.84 14.01
N TYR A 291 -30.66 5.52 15.18
CA TYR A 291 -30.64 6.44 16.32
C TYR A 291 -29.21 6.73 16.77
N TYR A 292 -28.37 5.70 16.91
CA TYR A 292 -26.97 5.87 17.27
C TYR A 292 -26.23 6.78 16.28
N LEU A 293 -26.33 6.54 14.97
CA LEU A 293 -25.71 7.37 13.94
C LEU A 293 -26.22 8.82 13.97
N THR A 294 -27.51 9.02 14.23
CA THR A 294 -28.10 10.34 14.40
C THR A 294 -27.46 11.10 15.56
N THR A 295 -27.14 10.44 16.68
CA THR A 295 -26.44 11.09 17.81
C THR A 295 -25.02 11.57 17.48
N LEU A 296 -24.44 11.07 16.39
CA LEU A 296 -23.08 11.40 15.94
C LEU A 296 -23.05 12.42 14.78
N GLY A 297 -24.21 12.86 14.31
CA GLY A 297 -24.37 13.77 13.15
C GLY A 297 -24.68 13.07 11.82
N LEU A 298 -24.65 11.74 11.77
CA LEU A 298 -24.80 10.95 10.55
C LEU A 298 -26.25 10.63 10.19
N SER A 299 -27.14 11.63 10.19
CA SER A 299 -28.58 11.42 9.95
C SER A 299 -28.93 10.95 8.53
N ASN A 300 -28.03 11.16 7.56
CA ASN A 300 -28.24 10.79 6.16
C ASN A 300 -27.61 9.43 5.80
N CYS A 301 -26.98 8.74 6.76
CA CYS A 301 -26.39 7.43 6.55
C CYS A 301 -27.49 6.36 6.48
N ARG A 302 -27.54 5.59 5.39
CA ARG A 302 -28.50 4.49 5.26
C ARG A 302 -28.06 3.29 6.07
N VAL A 303 -28.95 2.73 6.87
CA VAL A 303 -28.69 1.50 7.62
C VAL A 303 -29.44 0.35 6.97
N LYS A 304 -28.79 -0.81 6.84
CA LYS A 304 -29.42 -2.06 6.42
C LYS A 304 -28.78 -3.26 7.11
N LYS A 305 -29.48 -4.39 7.14
CA LYS A 305 -28.89 -5.68 7.54
C LYS A 305 -28.28 -6.44 6.37
N SER A 306 -27.25 -7.22 6.70
CA SER A 306 -26.76 -8.30 5.85
C SER A 306 -27.89 -9.27 5.51
N HIS A 307 -27.89 -9.76 4.26
CA HIS A 307 -28.76 -10.84 3.79
C HIS A 307 -28.18 -12.22 4.12
N GLY A 308 -26.98 -12.27 4.72
CA GLY A 308 -26.35 -13.50 5.17
C GLY A 308 -27.22 -14.21 6.21
N THR A 309 -27.50 -15.49 5.97
CA THR A 309 -28.38 -16.31 6.83
C THR A 309 -27.62 -17.29 7.72
N TYR A 310 -26.29 -17.23 7.73
CA TYR A 310 -25.48 -18.23 8.41
C TYR A 310 -25.43 -17.98 9.92
N ARG A 311 -25.62 -19.06 10.67
CA ARG A 311 -25.63 -19.08 12.14
C ARG A 311 -24.21 -19.13 12.70
#